data_AF-A0A8H6QTR0-F1
#
_entry.id   AF-A0A8H6QTR0-F1
#
_cell.length_a   1.000
_cell.length_b   1.000
_cell.length_c   1.000
_cell.angle_alpha   90.00
_cell.angle_beta   90.00
_cell.angle_gamma   90.00
#
_symmetry.space_group_name_H-M   'P 1'
#
loop_
_entity.id
_entity.type
_entity.pdbx_description
1 polymer ?
#
loop_
_entity_poly.entity_id
_entity_poly.type
_entity_poly.pdbx_seq_one_letter_code
_entity_poly.pdbx_strand_id
1 'polypeptide(L)'
;MSVPKVHVDDQSPIRDEISPTQKAMECSSPSTRKSLHQNILGKLRPLPFQYHWTVWYDKHSESTNYDNRLYVLHEDVADIATFYRVYNNYPWDKIRLRDSVHIFRKGVRPVWEDPENIKGGCWKFRVPKSKAQEFFHEIAILCMANEFQAALEKGA
;
A
#
# COMPACT_ATOMS: atom_id res chain seq x y z
N MET A 1 12.84 -47.52 11.69
CA MET A 1 13.40 -46.21 12.08
C MET A 1 12.45 -45.60 13.11
N SER A 2 12.85 -45.54 14.38
CA SER A 2 11.99 -45.09 15.49
C SER A 2 12.03 -43.57 15.63
N VAL A 3 10.86 -42.94 15.71
CA VAL A 3 10.70 -41.48 15.83
C VAL A 3 11.15 -41.03 17.24
N PRO A 4 11.92 -39.93 17.39
CA PRO A 4 12.30 -39.43 18.71
C PRO A 4 11.09 -38.85 19.45
N LYS A 5 10.95 -39.21 20.72
CA LYS A 5 9.92 -38.68 21.61
C LYS A 5 10.48 -37.45 22.33
N VAL A 6 9.85 -36.29 22.12
CA VAL A 6 10.20 -35.04 22.83
C VAL A 6 9.72 -35.16 24.27
N HIS A 7 10.64 -35.02 25.23
CA HIS A 7 10.33 -34.86 26.65
C HIS A 7 10.10 -33.37 26.91
N VAL A 8 8.93 -33.02 27.41
CA VAL A 8 8.60 -31.65 27.84
C VAL A 8 8.71 -31.65 29.36
N ASP A 9 9.77 -31.04 29.89
CA ASP A 9 9.92 -30.82 31.33
C ASP A 9 8.97 -29.70 31.76
N ASP A 10 7.79 -30.08 32.24
CA ASP A 10 6.71 -29.17 32.66
C ASP A 10 6.83 -28.79 34.15
N GLN A 11 8.04 -28.44 34.61
CA GLN A 11 8.23 -27.93 35.97
C GLN A 11 8.20 -26.41 35.97
N SER A 12 6.99 -25.86 35.99
CA SER A 12 6.76 -24.50 36.49
C SER A 12 7.14 -24.45 37.98
N PRO A 13 7.90 -23.47 38.47
CA PRO A 13 8.24 -23.41 39.88
C PRO A 13 6.99 -23.09 40.70
N ILE A 14 6.60 -24.04 41.55
CA ILE A 14 5.58 -23.85 42.59
C ILE A 14 6.14 -22.86 43.63
N ARG A 15 5.23 -21.97 44.06
CA ARG A 15 5.35 -20.84 44.97
C ARG A 15 5.83 -21.23 46.37
N ASP A 16 6.39 -20.26 47.09
CA ASP A 16 6.28 -20.21 48.54
C ASP A 16 6.02 -18.78 49.08
N GLU A 17 5.03 -18.76 49.99
CA GLU A 17 4.72 -17.81 51.06
C GLU A 17 3.93 -16.50 50.85
N ILE A 18 3.10 -16.26 51.87
CA ILE A 18 1.86 -15.45 51.93
C ILE A 18 2.12 -14.15 52.69
N SER A 19 1.50 -13.04 52.26
CA SER A 19 0.97 -12.01 53.18
C SER A 19 -0.14 -11.17 52.52
N PRO A 20 -1.11 -10.65 53.29
CA PRO A 20 -2.49 -10.50 52.83
C PRO A 20 -2.91 -9.03 52.75
N THR A 21 -2.99 -8.45 51.54
CA THR A 21 -3.72 -7.18 51.36
C THR A 21 -4.33 -7.04 49.97
N GLN A 22 -5.66 -7.22 49.92
CA GLN A 22 -6.62 -6.48 49.11
C GLN A 22 -6.28 -6.15 47.64
N LYS A 23 -6.82 -6.93 46.70
CA LYS A 23 -7.59 -6.41 45.54
C LYS A 23 -8.27 -7.57 44.80
N ALA A 24 -9.38 -8.04 45.35
CA ALA A 24 -10.34 -8.82 44.59
C ALA A 24 -11.25 -7.85 43.84
N MET A 25 -10.88 -7.46 42.62
CA MET A 25 -11.82 -7.21 41.50
C MET A 25 -11.06 -6.81 40.23
N GLU A 26 -10.52 -7.79 39.51
CA GLU A 26 -10.36 -7.68 38.06
C GLU A 26 -10.64 -9.08 37.50
N CYS A 27 -11.92 -9.32 37.19
CA CYS A 27 -12.34 -10.50 36.46
C CYS A 27 -11.88 -10.29 35.02
N SER A 28 -10.67 -10.77 34.68
CA SER A 28 -10.19 -10.80 33.31
C SER A 28 -11.02 -11.85 32.58
N SER A 29 -12.08 -11.39 31.91
CA SER A 29 -12.88 -12.26 31.05
C SER A 29 -11.93 -12.92 30.04
N PRO A 30 -12.04 -14.24 29.80
CA PRO A 30 -11.22 -14.89 28.80
C PRO A 30 -11.68 -14.34 27.45
N SER A 31 -10.90 -13.43 26.88
CA SER A 31 -11.18 -12.89 25.55
C SER A 31 -11.27 -14.09 24.60
N THR A 32 -12.48 -14.39 24.15
CA THR A 32 -12.76 -15.55 23.30
C THR A 32 -11.82 -15.52 22.11
N ARG A 33 -11.30 -16.67 21.64
CA ARG A 33 -10.39 -16.76 20.49
C ARG A 33 -10.82 -15.90 19.28
N LYS A 34 -12.14 -15.68 19.11
CA LYS A 34 -12.74 -14.76 18.14
C LYS A 34 -12.42 -13.27 18.37
N SER A 35 -12.46 -12.76 19.61
CA SER A 35 -12.15 -11.34 19.91
C SER A 35 -10.65 -11.06 19.74
N LEU A 36 -9.78 -11.99 20.14
CA LEU A 36 -8.34 -11.89 19.89
C LEU A 36 -8.03 -11.86 18.39
N HIS A 37 -8.62 -12.77 17.61
CA HIS A 37 -8.48 -12.75 16.16
C HIS A 37 -8.98 -11.43 15.55
N GLN A 38 -10.12 -10.91 15.98
CA GLN A 38 -10.66 -9.66 15.46
C GLN A 38 -9.77 -8.44 15.79
N ASN A 39 -9.22 -8.39 17.00
CA ASN A 39 -8.29 -7.34 17.41
C ASN A 39 -6.96 -7.41 16.65
N ILE A 40 -6.44 -8.62 16.40
CA ILE A 40 -5.21 -8.82 15.62
C ILE A 40 -5.44 -8.41 14.16
N LEU A 41 -6.54 -8.85 13.55
CA LEU A 41 -6.88 -8.50 12.17
C LEU A 41 -7.13 -7.00 11.97
N GLY A 42 -7.68 -6.32 12.98
CA GLY A 42 -7.81 -4.87 12.97
C GLY A 42 -6.46 -4.14 12.99
N LYS A 43 -5.51 -4.61 13.79
CA LYS A 43 -4.16 -4.03 13.89
C LYS A 43 -3.28 -4.32 12.67
N LEU A 44 -3.54 -5.41 11.95
CA LEU A 44 -2.81 -5.79 10.74
C LEU A 44 -3.39 -5.17 9.46
N ARG A 45 -4.48 -4.40 9.55
CA ARG A 45 -5.07 -3.76 8.39
C ARG A 45 -4.11 -2.67 7.88
N PRO A 46 -3.78 -2.66 6.57
CA PRO A 46 -3.04 -1.56 5.97
C PRO A 46 -3.73 -0.22 6.25
N LEU A 47 -2.94 0.80 6.57
CA LEU A 47 -3.49 2.14 6.74
C LEU A 47 -4.04 2.62 5.38
N PRO A 48 -5.26 3.16 5.36
CA PRO A 48 -5.84 3.69 4.13
C PRO A 48 -5.09 4.95 3.70
N PHE A 49 -5.00 5.16 2.39
CA PHE A 49 -4.62 6.44 1.82
C PHE A 49 -5.70 7.49 2.06
N GLN A 50 -5.30 8.76 2.05
CA GLN A 50 -6.24 9.88 2.16
C GLN A 50 -7.24 9.93 0.99
N TYR A 51 -6.78 9.52 -0.20
CA TYR A 51 -7.56 9.45 -1.43
C TYR A 51 -7.49 8.06 -2.03
N HIS A 52 -8.53 7.70 -2.78
CA HIS A 52 -8.52 6.51 -3.61
C HIS A 52 -7.89 6.84 -4.96
N TRP A 53 -7.14 5.90 -5.51
CA TRP A 53 -6.40 6.09 -6.74
C TRP A 53 -6.83 5.08 -7.81
N THR A 54 -6.58 5.42 -9.07
CA THR A 54 -6.81 4.56 -10.23
C THR A 54 -5.52 4.51 -11.04
N VAL A 55 -5.10 3.30 -11.37
CA VAL A 55 -3.92 3.04 -12.20
C VAL A 55 -4.37 2.83 -13.63
N TRP A 56 -3.76 3.56 -14.55
CA TRP A 56 -4.07 3.54 -15.97
C TRP A 56 -2.85 3.16 -16.80
N TYR A 57 -3.10 2.61 -17.98
CA TYR A 57 -2.12 2.33 -19.00
C TYR A 57 -2.51 3.02 -20.30
N ASP A 58 -1.66 3.90 -20.78
CA ASP A 58 -1.75 4.55 -22.08
C ASP A 58 -0.88 3.76 -23.06
N LYS A 59 -1.54 3.02 -23.95
CA LYS A 59 -0.90 2.28 -25.03
C LYS A 59 -0.70 3.21 -26.21
N HIS A 60 0.56 3.45 -26.58
CA HIS A 60 0.83 4.26 -27.75
C HIS A 60 0.34 3.55 -29.02
N SER A 61 -0.45 4.25 -29.83
CA SER A 61 -0.86 3.79 -31.15
C SER A 61 -0.69 4.93 -32.15
N GLU A 62 -0.47 4.61 -33.42
CA GLU A 62 -0.42 5.60 -34.50
C GLU A 62 -1.82 6.14 -34.85
N SER A 63 -2.89 5.60 -34.25
CA SER A 63 -4.25 6.08 -34.47
C SER A 63 -4.53 7.37 -33.69
N THR A 64 -5.31 8.27 -34.29
CA THR A 64 -5.57 9.63 -33.79
C THR A 64 -6.52 9.69 -32.59
N ASN A 65 -7.19 8.59 -32.24
CA ASN A 65 -8.20 8.57 -31.19
C ASN A 65 -7.57 8.27 -29.82
N TYR A 66 -7.42 9.32 -29.00
CA TYR A 66 -6.80 9.21 -27.67
C TYR A 66 -7.58 8.31 -26.72
N ASP A 67 -8.92 8.45 -26.66
CA ASP A 67 -9.75 7.68 -25.72
C ASP A 67 -9.65 6.16 -25.91
N ASN A 68 -9.35 5.70 -27.13
CA ASN A 68 -9.23 4.26 -27.42
C ASN A 68 -7.91 3.64 -26.95
N ARG A 69 -6.98 4.47 -26.46
CA ARG A 69 -5.62 4.07 -26.11
C ARG A 69 -5.41 3.98 -24.60
N LEU A 70 -6.36 4.49 -23.83
CA LEU A 70 -6.29 4.57 -22.37
C LEU A 70 -7.08 3.44 -21.72
N TYR A 71 -6.40 2.63 -20.91
CA TYR A 71 -6.97 1.47 -20.22
C TYR A 71 -6.86 1.62 -18.71
N VAL A 72 -7.91 1.24 -17.98
CA VAL A 72 -7.84 1.11 -16.51
C VAL A 72 -7.16 -0.22 -16.17
N LEU A 73 -6.04 -0.17 -15.46
CA LEU A 73 -5.35 -1.37 -14.96
C LEU A 73 -5.95 -1.84 -13.64
N HIS A 74 -6.19 -0.91 -12.73
CA HIS A 74 -6.81 -1.20 -11.44
C HIS A 74 -7.54 0.05 -10.95
N GLU A 75 -8.81 -0.11 -10.63
CA GLU A 75 -9.63 0.92 -10.01
C GLU A 75 -9.57 0.77 -8.48
N ASP A 76 -9.69 1.87 -7.74
CA ASP A 76 -9.87 1.84 -6.29
C ASP A 76 -8.67 1.32 -5.48
N VAL A 77 -7.50 1.89 -5.71
CA VAL A 77 -6.34 1.70 -4.84
C VAL A 77 -6.51 2.56 -3.58
N ALA A 78 -7.00 1.92 -2.51
CA ALA A 78 -7.35 2.58 -1.25
C ALA A 78 -6.25 2.51 -0.18
N ASP A 79 -5.26 1.63 -0.32
CA ASP A 79 -4.21 1.42 0.68
C ASP A 79 -2.88 0.98 0.04
N ILE A 80 -1.82 1.03 0.85
CA ILE A 80 -0.46 0.68 0.41
C ILE A 80 -0.32 -0.78 -0.03
N ALA A 81 -1.07 -1.69 0.59
CA ALA A 81 -1.03 -3.11 0.22
C ALA A 81 -1.62 -3.33 -1.18
N THR A 82 -2.71 -2.65 -1.50
CA THR A 82 -3.34 -2.66 -2.82
C THR A 82 -2.44 -2.03 -3.87
N PHE A 83 -1.75 -0.94 -3.54
CA PHE A 83 -0.73 -0.36 -4.41
C PHE A 83 0.35 -1.39 -4.76
N TYR A 84 0.97 -2.03 -3.76
CA TYR A 84 2.01 -3.03 -4.01
C TYR A 84 1.48 -4.27 -4.73
N ARG A 85 0.21 -4.65 -4.53
CA ARG A 85 -0.42 -5.72 -5.31
C ARG A 85 -0.43 -5.38 -6.80
N VAL A 86 -0.76 -4.15 -7.18
CA VAL A 86 -0.75 -3.73 -8.59
C VAL A 86 0.68 -3.55 -9.08
N TYR A 87 1.50 -2.81 -8.34
CA TYR A 87 2.87 -2.46 -8.72
C TYR A 87 3.75 -3.69 -8.92
N ASN A 88 3.73 -4.66 -8.00
CA ASN A 88 4.60 -5.85 -8.07
C ASN A 88 4.20 -6.83 -9.17
N ASN A 89 2.92 -6.83 -9.59
CA ASN A 89 2.42 -7.73 -10.64
C ASN A 89 2.42 -7.06 -12.03
N TYR A 90 2.78 -5.79 -12.12
CA TYR A 90 2.87 -5.09 -13.39
C TYR A 90 4.20 -5.40 -14.10
N PRO A 91 4.20 -5.73 -15.41
CA PRO A 91 5.41 -6.12 -16.12
C PRO A 91 6.25 -4.91 -16.56
N TRP A 92 6.95 -4.28 -15.61
CA TRP A 92 7.76 -3.06 -15.82
C TRP A 92 8.83 -3.22 -16.89
N ASP A 93 9.37 -4.43 -17.05
CA ASP A 93 10.39 -4.80 -18.03
C ASP A 93 9.85 -4.89 -19.47
N LYS A 94 8.53 -5.04 -19.63
CA LYS A 94 7.86 -5.25 -20.93
C LYS A 94 7.10 -4.03 -21.45
N ILE A 95 7.20 -2.89 -20.77
CA ILE A 95 6.59 -1.64 -21.23
C ILE A 95 7.25 -1.23 -22.56
N ARG A 96 6.44 -0.98 -23.59
CA ARG A 96 6.96 -0.58 -24.91
C ARG A 96 7.40 0.87 -24.88
N LEU A 97 8.29 1.22 -25.81
CA LEU A 97 8.68 2.61 -26.01
C LEU A 97 7.44 3.46 -26.33
N ARG A 98 7.29 4.59 -25.63
CA ARG A 98 6.16 5.55 -25.70
C ARG A 98 4.87 5.15 -24.99
N ASP A 99 4.75 3.92 -24.51
CA ASP A 99 3.66 3.59 -23.58
C ASP A 99 3.89 4.31 -22.25
N SER A 100 2.80 4.62 -21.55
CA SER A 100 2.83 5.33 -20.27
C SER A 100 1.94 4.67 -19.23
N VAL A 101 2.37 4.72 -17.98
CA VAL A 101 1.55 4.30 -16.81
C VAL A 101 1.19 5.56 -16.04
N HIS A 102 -0.08 5.69 -15.68
CA HIS A 102 -0.58 6.85 -14.94
C HIS A 102 -1.22 6.41 -13.64
N ILE A 103 -1.05 7.20 -12.58
CA ILE A 103 -1.73 7.03 -11.31
C ILE A 103 -2.46 8.34 -11.02
N PHE A 104 -3.79 8.29 -11.01
CA PHE A 104 -4.65 9.47 -10.81
C PHE A 104 -5.64 9.21 -9.68
N ARG A 105 -6.18 10.27 -9.09
CA ARG A 105 -7.27 10.12 -8.12
C ARG A 105 -8.46 9.43 -8.78
N LYS A 106 -9.18 8.62 -8.01
CA LYS A 106 -10.39 7.95 -8.50
C LYS A 106 -11.39 8.99 -9.01
N GLY A 107 -11.89 8.76 -10.23
CA GLY A 107 -12.79 9.68 -10.92
C GLY A 107 -12.09 10.76 -11.76
N VAL A 108 -10.78 10.92 -11.66
CA VAL A 108 -10.00 11.86 -12.47
C VAL A 108 -9.34 11.12 -13.62
N ARG A 109 -9.61 11.54 -14.85
CA ARG A 109 -8.99 10.96 -16.04
C ARG A 109 -7.60 11.57 -16.28
N PRO A 110 -6.61 10.80 -16.75
CA PRO A 110 -5.27 11.27 -17.09
C PRO A 110 -5.25 12.05 -18.42
N VAL A 111 -6.18 12.99 -18.60
CA VAL A 111 -6.35 13.79 -19.82
C VAL A 111 -6.42 15.28 -19.46
N TRP A 112 -5.99 16.17 -20.35
CA TRP A 112 -5.93 17.61 -20.04
C TRP A 112 -7.31 18.26 -20.01
N GLU A 113 -8.31 17.63 -20.63
CA GLU A 113 -9.70 18.04 -20.68
C GLU A 113 -10.47 17.71 -19.39
N ASP A 114 -9.89 16.93 -18.47
CA ASP A 114 -10.52 16.61 -17.19
C ASP A 114 -10.64 17.88 -16.33
N PRO A 115 -11.81 18.18 -15.71
CA PRO A 115 -12.02 19.39 -14.93
C PRO A 115 -10.96 19.67 -13.85
N GLU A 116 -10.41 18.62 -13.24
CA GLU A 116 -9.36 18.75 -12.21
C GLU A 116 -7.99 19.09 -12.80
N ASN A 117 -7.77 18.81 -14.09
CA ASN A 117 -6.48 19.01 -14.76
C ASN A 117 -6.40 20.31 -15.57
N ILE A 118 -7.53 20.86 -16.06
CA ILE A 118 -7.56 22.03 -16.97
C ILE A 118 -6.80 23.25 -16.43
N LYS A 119 -6.85 23.47 -15.11
CA LYS A 119 -6.21 24.62 -14.44
C LYS A 119 -4.89 24.26 -13.75
N GLY A 120 -4.40 23.04 -14.00
CA GLY A 120 -3.22 22.50 -13.34
C GLY A 120 -1.91 22.89 -14.01
N GLY A 121 -0.87 22.15 -13.63
CA GLY A 121 0.47 22.21 -14.21
C GLY A 121 1.13 20.85 -14.12
N CYS A 122 2.39 20.74 -14.54
CA CYS A 122 3.15 19.50 -14.38
C CYS A 122 4.63 19.76 -14.13
N TRP A 123 5.23 18.90 -13.31
CA TRP A 123 6.68 18.77 -13.23
C TRP A 123 7.12 17.57 -14.07
N LYS A 124 8.19 17.77 -14.85
CA LYS A 124 8.74 16.76 -15.75
C LYS A 124 10.17 16.47 -15.38
N PHE A 125 10.44 15.21 -15.06
CA PHE A 125 11.77 14.72 -14.74
C PHE A 125 12.31 13.88 -15.89
N ARG A 126 13.57 14.11 -16.27
CA ARG A 126 14.29 13.23 -17.21
C ARG A 126 15.20 12.32 -16.40
N VAL A 127 14.92 11.02 -16.43
CA VAL A 127 15.60 10.03 -15.59
C VAL A 127 16.30 9.00 -16.49
N PRO A 128 17.54 8.61 -16.20
CA PRO A 128 18.19 7.50 -16.90
C PRO A 128 17.36 6.22 -16.81
N LYS A 129 17.30 5.44 -17.90
CA LYS A 129 16.48 4.22 -17.97
C LYS A 129 16.75 3.24 -16.83
N SER A 130 18.01 3.13 -16.39
CA SER A 130 18.42 2.27 -15.28
C SER A 130 17.82 2.66 -13.92
N LYS A 131 17.41 3.92 -13.74
CA LYS A 131 16.82 4.44 -12.50
C LYS A 131 15.31 4.73 -12.62
N ALA A 132 14.72 4.52 -13.81
CA ALA A 132 13.36 4.95 -14.08
C ALA A 132 12.33 4.26 -13.20
N GLN A 133 12.47 2.95 -12.95
CA GLN A 133 11.53 2.18 -12.14
C GLN A 133 11.58 2.59 -10.66
N GLU A 134 12.78 2.71 -10.10
CA GLU A 134 13.01 3.18 -8.72
C GLU A 134 12.49 4.59 -8.53
N PHE A 135 12.83 5.50 -9.45
CA PHE A 135 12.33 6.88 -9.39
C PHE A 135 10.80 6.95 -9.48
N PHE A 136 10.19 6.18 -10.38
CA PHE A 136 8.74 6.15 -10.51
C PHE A 136 8.06 5.61 -9.24
N HIS A 137 8.65 4.58 -8.61
CA HIS A 137 8.16 3.99 -7.36
C HIS A 137 8.17 5.01 -6.21
N GLU A 138 9.29 5.71 -6.02
CA GLU A 138 9.45 6.73 -4.98
C GLU A 138 8.44 7.88 -5.16
N ILE A 139 8.35 8.43 -6.38
CA ILE A 139 7.41 9.52 -6.68
C ILE A 139 5.96 9.06 -6.50
N ALA A 140 5.61 7.84 -6.94
CA ALA A 140 4.27 7.31 -6.78
C ALA A 140 3.87 7.22 -5.30
N ILE A 141 4.74 6.69 -4.44
CA ILE A 141 4.48 6.58 -3.00
C ILE A 141 4.37 7.96 -2.36
N LEU A 142 5.30 8.87 -2.64
CA LEU A 142 5.27 10.23 -2.10
C LEU A 142 3.97 10.96 -2.46
N CYS A 143 3.51 10.82 -3.70
CA CYS A 143 2.26 11.41 -4.16
C CYS A 143 1.04 10.76 -3.49
N MET A 144 0.98 9.42 -3.44
CA MET A 144 -0.15 8.68 -2.88
C MET A 144 -0.28 8.80 -1.36
N ALA A 145 0.85 8.99 -0.67
CA ALA A 145 0.93 9.24 0.77
C ALA A 145 0.74 10.72 1.14
N ASN A 146 0.53 11.61 0.16
CA ASN A 146 0.41 13.06 0.35
C ASN A 146 1.65 13.77 0.93
N GLU A 147 2.83 13.16 0.82
CA GLU A 147 4.10 13.70 1.38
C GLU A 147 4.96 14.41 0.33
N PHE A 148 4.58 14.34 -0.95
CA PHE A 148 5.40 14.88 -2.03
C PHE A 148 5.65 16.40 -1.93
N GLN A 149 4.62 17.18 -1.60
CA GLN A 149 4.76 18.63 -1.45
C GLN A 149 5.72 18.98 -0.31
N ALA A 150 5.57 18.33 0.85
CA ALA A 150 6.46 18.53 1.99
C ALA A 150 7.90 18.10 1.70
N ALA A 151 8.09 17.05 0.89
CA ALA A 151 9.42 16.62 0.46
C ALA A 151 10.12 17.66 -0.42
N LEU A 152 9.37 18.35 -1.30
CA LEU A 152 9.91 19.40 -2.16
C LEU A 152 10.27 20.66 -1.37
N GLU A 153 9.45 21.05 -0.41
CA GLU A 153 9.69 22.22 0.45
C GLU A 153 10.93 22.06 1.33
N LYS A 154 11.25 20.84 1.76
CA LYS A 154 12.48 20.56 2.53
C LYS A 154 13.75 20.53 1.68
N GLY A 155 13.61 20.31 0.38
CA GLY A 155 14.73 20.19 -0.56
C GLY A 155 15.06 21.48 -1.31
N ALA A 156 14.25 22.53 -1.17
CA ALA A 156 14.43 23.86 -1.74
C ALA A 156 15.14 24.80 -0.75
#